data_AF-A0A1Y1XD17-F1
#
_entry.id   AF-A0A1Y1XD17-F1
#
_cell.length_a   1.000
_cell.length_b   1.000
_cell.length_c   1.000
_cell.angle_alpha   90.00
_cell.angle_beta   90.00
_cell.angle_gamma   90.00
#
_symmetry.space_group_name_H-M   'P 1'
#
loop_
_entity.id
_entity.type
_entity.pdbx_description
1 polymer ?
#
loop_
_entity_poly.entity_id
_entity_poly.type
_entity_poly.pdbx_seq_one_letter_code
_entity_poly.pdbx_strand_id
1 'polypeptide(L)'
;MDPGNRSTWDLYDHPPNLKRLSVVQNPLSTGSEQVFKVEYPRGSYSPAGSHDSGGVHFYTKPFGHRMFKKAMLSYDIGFPYDFIWVEGGKLPGVFAGDPSHGCSGGRESNGINCFSTRLMWRANGVGEVYDYLPRQENGFCSQEHVVCNEAYGTSLGRDFKFGRGWNQVQLFVQVNDPDQNNGIVELYLNNTLVYKSDTLRYRNTDDLGVSYFMFSSFFGGSEPRFATPVNTQTYFRNIQLSVGEEIKHEHW
;
A
#
# COMPACT_ATOMS: atom_id res chain seq x y z
N MET A 1 -29.74 2.33 3.32
CA MET A 1 -28.51 2.62 2.56
C MET A 1 -28.92 3.49 1.39
N ASP A 2 -28.43 4.72 1.36
CA ASP A 2 -28.78 5.71 0.34
C ASP A 2 -27.99 5.40 -0.96
N PRO A 3 -28.65 5.10 -2.08
CA PRO A 3 -27.98 4.80 -3.35
C PRO A 3 -27.40 6.07 -4.04
N GLY A 4 -27.53 7.25 -3.44
CA GLY A 4 -27.14 8.54 -4.02
C GLY A 4 -25.69 9.00 -3.80
N ASN A 5 -24.91 8.37 -2.91
CA ASN A 5 -23.56 8.87 -2.58
C ASN A 5 -22.47 8.00 -3.22
N ARG A 6 -22.27 8.15 -4.54
CA ARG A 6 -21.08 7.60 -5.21
C ARG A 6 -19.89 8.45 -4.76
N SER A 7 -19.11 7.94 -3.80
CA SER A 7 -17.78 8.47 -3.46
C SER A 7 -16.98 8.67 -4.75
N THR A 8 -16.65 9.91 -5.09
CA THR A 8 -15.70 10.22 -6.16
C THR A 8 -14.30 9.92 -5.64
N TRP A 9 -13.53 9.13 -6.40
CA TRP A 9 -12.14 8.82 -6.09
C TRP A 9 -11.26 9.96 -6.59
N ASP A 10 -11.48 11.16 -6.05
CA ASP A 10 -10.76 12.35 -6.48
C ASP A 10 -9.28 12.20 -6.14
N LEU A 11 -8.42 12.46 -7.14
CA LEU A 11 -6.98 12.45 -7.00
C LEU A 11 -6.56 13.66 -6.17
N TYR A 12 -5.96 13.42 -5.01
CA TYR A 12 -5.50 14.48 -4.09
C TYR A 12 -4.18 15.12 -4.55
N ASP A 13 -3.42 14.40 -5.38
CA ASP A 13 -2.18 14.88 -5.98
C ASP A 13 -2.29 14.72 -7.51
N HIS A 14 -1.69 15.63 -8.27
CA HIS A 14 -1.53 15.54 -9.73
C HIS A 14 -0.16 14.89 -10.01
N PRO A 15 -0.07 13.56 -10.01
CA PRO A 15 1.21 12.91 -10.00
C PRO A 15 1.83 12.92 -11.39
N PRO A 16 3.14 13.15 -11.52
CA PRO A 16 3.82 13.22 -12.82
C PRO A 16 3.77 11.91 -13.62
N ASN A 17 3.38 10.79 -12.99
CA ASN A 17 3.46 9.45 -13.57
C ASN A 17 2.11 8.79 -13.92
N LEU A 18 0.98 9.54 -13.96
CA LEU A 18 -0.27 8.97 -14.46
C LEU A 18 -0.17 8.42 -15.89
N LYS A 19 0.82 8.88 -16.68
CA LYS A 19 1.15 8.34 -18.01
C LYS A 19 1.45 6.83 -18.04
N ARG A 20 1.79 6.22 -16.90
CA ARG A 20 2.08 4.77 -16.76
C ARG A 20 0.87 3.95 -16.35
N LEU A 21 -0.27 4.59 -16.12
CA LEU A 21 -1.54 3.96 -15.78
C LEU A 21 -2.47 4.05 -16.99
N SER A 22 -3.01 2.92 -17.42
CA SER A 22 -3.98 2.86 -18.52
C SER A 22 -5.03 1.79 -18.28
N VAL A 23 -6.17 1.90 -18.93
CA VAL A 23 -7.18 0.83 -18.96
C VAL A 23 -6.95 -0.01 -20.22
N VAL A 24 -6.84 -1.32 -20.06
CA VAL A 24 -6.64 -2.28 -21.15
C VAL A 24 -7.60 -3.44 -21.03
N GLN A 25 -7.82 -4.18 -22.13
CA GLN A 25 -8.48 -5.48 -22.04
C GLN A 25 -7.62 -6.44 -21.21
N ASN A 26 -8.27 -7.22 -20.33
CA ASN A 26 -7.61 -8.17 -19.43
C ASN A 26 -6.73 -9.16 -20.23
N PRO A 27 -5.39 -9.08 -20.12
CA PRO A 27 -4.51 -9.94 -20.90
C PRO A 27 -4.22 -11.28 -20.21
N LEU A 28 -4.73 -11.47 -18.98
CA LEU A 28 -4.53 -12.67 -18.17
C LEU A 28 -5.74 -13.61 -18.19
N SER A 29 -6.80 -13.27 -18.94
CA SER A 29 -7.97 -14.14 -19.16
C SER A 29 -8.56 -13.92 -20.55
N THR A 30 -9.39 -14.84 -21.03
CA THR A 30 -9.99 -14.79 -22.39
C THR A 30 -11.24 -13.90 -22.49
N GLY A 31 -11.50 -13.07 -21.49
CA GLY A 31 -12.71 -12.23 -21.40
C GLY A 31 -12.57 -10.84 -22.03
N SER A 32 -13.70 -10.11 -22.07
CA SER A 32 -13.75 -8.69 -22.45
C SER A 32 -13.60 -7.73 -21.28
N GLU A 33 -13.33 -8.25 -20.07
CA GLU A 33 -13.11 -7.45 -18.87
C GLU A 33 -11.97 -6.44 -19.09
N GLN A 34 -12.15 -5.22 -18.61
CA GLN A 34 -11.11 -4.20 -18.60
C GLN A 34 -10.41 -4.16 -17.25
N VAL A 35 -9.10 -3.91 -17.26
CA VAL A 35 -8.26 -3.84 -16.07
C VAL A 35 -7.34 -2.63 -16.15
N PHE A 36 -6.90 -2.14 -15.00
CA PHE A 36 -5.85 -1.14 -14.94
C PHE A 36 -4.50 -1.81 -15.20
N LYS A 37 -3.72 -1.28 -16.13
CA LYS A 37 -2.32 -1.66 -16.39
C LYS A 37 -1.40 -0.59 -15.83
N VAL A 38 -0.39 -1.01 -15.07
CA VAL A 38 0.71 -0.17 -14.60
C VAL A 38 1.99 -0.61 -15.31
N GLU A 39 2.65 0.30 -16.02
CA GLU A 39 3.85 0.02 -16.82
C GLU A 39 5.15 0.38 -16.11
N TYR A 40 6.17 -0.49 -16.24
CA TYR A 40 7.52 -0.32 -15.71
C TYR A 40 8.53 -0.44 -16.86
N PRO A 41 9.07 0.69 -17.37
CA PRO A 41 10.12 0.67 -18.38
C PRO A 41 11.38 -0.03 -17.88
N ARG A 42 12.14 -0.65 -18.79
CA ARG A 42 13.47 -1.17 -18.51
C ARG A 42 14.34 -0.11 -17.83
N GLY A 43 15.03 -0.49 -16.77
CA GLY A 43 15.89 0.39 -15.98
C GLY A 43 15.13 1.19 -14.92
N SER A 44 13.80 1.13 -14.88
CA SER A 44 13.01 1.86 -13.89
C SER A 44 13.01 1.16 -12.52
N TYR A 45 13.12 1.98 -11.47
CA TYR A 45 12.93 1.63 -10.08
C TYR A 45 12.23 2.81 -9.36
N SER A 46 12.73 3.26 -8.21
CA SER A 46 12.11 4.40 -7.52
C SER A 46 12.15 5.66 -8.41
N PRO A 47 11.07 6.47 -8.41
CA PRO A 47 10.99 7.65 -9.25
C PRO A 47 12.17 8.62 -9.05
N ALA A 48 12.69 8.73 -7.83
CA ALA A 48 13.81 9.62 -7.52
C ALA A 48 15.16 9.18 -8.12
N GLY A 49 15.32 7.88 -8.41
CA GLY A 49 16.58 7.34 -8.95
C GLY A 49 16.53 6.96 -10.43
N SER A 50 15.35 6.96 -11.05
CA SER A 50 15.18 6.48 -12.43
C SER A 50 15.26 7.64 -13.43
N HIS A 51 15.99 7.43 -14.53
CA HIS A 51 15.95 8.37 -15.67
C HIS A 51 14.55 8.40 -16.31
N ASP A 52 13.92 7.22 -16.46
CA ASP A 52 12.52 7.09 -16.84
C ASP A 52 11.75 6.39 -15.72
N SER A 53 10.93 7.14 -15.00
CA SER A 53 10.12 6.62 -13.90
C SER A 53 9.10 5.60 -14.40
N GLY A 54 9.16 4.41 -13.80
CA GLY A 54 8.17 3.36 -13.96
C GLY A 54 7.11 3.42 -12.87
N GLY A 55 5.97 2.83 -13.16
CA GLY A 55 4.90 2.70 -12.20
C GLY A 55 4.09 3.96 -12.00
N VAL A 56 3.25 3.94 -10.96
CA VAL A 56 2.32 5.02 -10.64
C VAL A 56 2.25 5.22 -9.13
N HIS A 57 2.05 6.47 -8.72
CA HIS A 57 1.87 6.85 -7.34
C HIS A 57 0.82 7.95 -7.25
N PHE A 58 -0.22 7.76 -6.44
CA PHE A 58 -1.19 8.81 -6.13
C PHE A 58 -1.93 8.49 -4.82
N TYR A 59 -2.54 9.52 -4.27
CA TYR A 59 -3.44 9.42 -3.14
C TYR A 59 -4.85 9.81 -3.59
N THR A 60 -5.86 9.09 -3.09
CA THR A 60 -7.28 9.46 -3.27
C THR A 60 -7.97 9.51 -1.92
N LYS A 61 -8.98 10.38 -1.80
CA LYS A 61 -9.84 10.51 -0.61
C LYS A 61 -11.29 10.15 -0.96
N PRO A 62 -11.65 8.86 -1.03
CA PRO A 62 -13.00 8.46 -1.44
C PRO A 62 -14.09 9.00 -0.49
N PHE A 63 -13.72 9.26 0.76
CA PHE A 63 -14.63 9.73 1.79
C PHE A 63 -14.39 11.21 2.17
N GLY A 64 -13.73 11.98 1.29
CA GLY A 64 -13.40 13.38 1.54
C GLY A 64 -12.46 13.54 2.75
N HIS A 65 -12.76 14.49 3.64
CA HIS A 65 -11.94 14.79 4.82
C HIS A 65 -12.17 13.85 6.01
N ARG A 66 -13.03 12.84 5.85
CA ARG A 66 -13.37 11.88 6.92
C ARG A 66 -12.21 10.92 7.15
N MET A 67 -12.05 10.49 8.40
CA MET A 67 -11.04 9.52 8.81
C MET A 67 -11.68 8.41 9.65
N PHE A 68 -11.12 7.21 9.55
CA PHE A 68 -11.74 6.01 10.10
C PHE A 68 -10.77 5.23 10.97
N LYS A 69 -11.29 4.63 12.04
CA LYS A 69 -10.51 3.74 12.92
C LYS A 69 -10.09 2.46 12.21
N LYS A 70 -10.90 1.99 11.25
CA LYS A 70 -10.72 0.71 10.56
C LYS A 70 -10.96 0.87 9.07
N ALA A 71 -10.17 0.16 8.27
CA ALA A 71 -10.37 0.05 6.84
C ALA A 71 -10.01 -1.35 6.35
N MET A 72 -10.71 -1.79 5.31
CA MET A 72 -10.37 -2.97 4.51
C MET A 72 -10.15 -2.50 3.07
N LEU A 73 -8.91 -2.60 2.59
CA LEU A 73 -8.56 -2.41 1.19
C LEU A 73 -8.51 -3.77 0.51
N SER A 74 -9.30 -3.98 -0.53
CA SER A 74 -9.19 -5.17 -1.38
C SER A 74 -8.91 -4.81 -2.83
N TYR A 75 -8.12 -5.63 -3.51
CA TYR A 75 -7.89 -5.54 -4.95
C TYR A 75 -7.35 -6.87 -5.48
N ASP A 76 -7.55 -7.13 -6.76
CA ASP A 76 -6.81 -8.19 -7.44
C ASP A 76 -5.58 -7.60 -8.12
N ILE A 77 -4.43 -8.25 -7.96
CA ILE A 77 -3.21 -7.94 -8.69
C ILE A 77 -2.79 -9.08 -9.63
N GLY A 78 -2.56 -8.73 -10.89
CA GLY A 78 -2.12 -9.61 -11.95
C GLY A 78 -0.62 -9.44 -12.22
N PHE A 79 0.17 -10.50 -12.00
CA PHE A 79 1.57 -10.55 -12.42
C PHE A 79 1.71 -11.40 -13.69
N PRO A 80 2.25 -10.85 -14.79
CA PRO A 80 2.61 -11.65 -15.97
C PRO A 80 3.49 -12.86 -15.62
N TYR A 81 3.38 -13.94 -16.40
CA TYR A 81 4.17 -15.16 -16.18
C TYR A 81 5.69 -14.92 -16.27
N ASP A 82 6.08 -13.98 -17.11
CA ASP A 82 7.46 -13.53 -17.36
C ASP A 82 7.90 -12.36 -16.48
N PHE A 83 7.08 -11.91 -15.52
CA PHE A 83 7.41 -10.76 -14.66
C PHE A 83 8.67 -11.04 -13.82
N ILE A 84 9.69 -10.18 -13.92
CA ILE A 84 10.94 -10.35 -13.18
C ILE A 84 10.84 -9.56 -11.87
N TRP A 85 10.80 -10.25 -10.72
CA TRP A 85 10.59 -9.63 -9.41
C TRP A 85 11.73 -8.70 -8.95
N VAL A 86 12.94 -8.95 -9.47
CA VAL A 86 14.20 -8.30 -9.05
C VAL A 86 14.33 -8.41 -7.53
N GLU A 87 14.45 -7.28 -6.82
CA GLU A 87 14.64 -7.21 -5.38
C GLU A 87 13.39 -6.75 -4.63
N GLY A 88 12.42 -6.22 -5.38
CA GLY A 88 11.14 -5.83 -4.84
C GLY A 88 10.56 -4.56 -5.43
N GLY A 89 9.35 -4.26 -4.99
CA GLY A 89 8.61 -3.08 -5.39
C GLY A 89 7.38 -2.89 -4.53
N LYS A 90 6.76 -1.72 -4.68
CA LYS A 90 5.66 -1.24 -3.83
C LYS A 90 4.33 -1.67 -4.44
N LEU A 91 3.34 -1.87 -3.60
CA LEU A 91 1.97 -2.18 -3.97
C LEU A 91 1.00 -1.25 -3.21
N PRO A 92 -0.24 -1.10 -3.71
CA PRO A 92 -1.24 -0.22 -3.09
C PRO A 92 -1.55 -0.56 -1.63
N GLY A 93 -1.92 0.48 -0.89
CA GLY A 93 -2.17 0.43 0.55
C GLY A 93 -3.09 1.54 1.05
N VAL A 94 -3.16 1.69 2.36
CA VAL A 94 -3.88 2.78 3.04
C VAL A 94 -2.92 3.80 3.63
N PHE A 95 -3.41 5.03 3.80
CA PHE A 95 -2.62 6.13 4.36
C PHE A 95 -3.49 7.01 5.27
N ALA A 96 -2.85 7.63 6.25
CA ALA A 96 -3.43 8.58 7.19
C ALA A 96 -2.53 9.80 7.37
N GLY A 97 -3.11 10.96 7.68
CA GLY A 97 -2.39 12.23 7.81
C GLY A 97 -2.24 12.95 6.48
N ASP A 98 -1.51 14.08 6.47
CA ASP A 98 -1.24 14.81 5.22
C ASP A 98 -0.03 14.19 4.49
N PRO A 99 -0.15 13.76 3.21
CA PRO A 99 0.96 13.22 2.43
C PRO A 99 2.20 14.14 2.34
N SER A 100 2.02 15.45 2.49
CA SER A 100 3.12 16.42 2.55
C SER A 100 3.97 16.29 3.82
N HIS A 101 3.49 15.60 4.86
CA HIS A 101 4.19 15.41 6.14
C HIS A 101 4.97 14.10 6.28
N GLY A 102 4.97 13.21 5.28
CA GLY A 102 5.88 12.07 5.21
C GLY A 102 5.22 10.70 5.02
N CYS A 103 5.69 9.71 5.79
CA CYS A 103 5.26 8.31 5.76
C CYS A 103 5.45 7.59 4.42
N SER A 104 6.44 8.05 3.65
CA SER A 104 6.96 7.42 2.45
C SER A 104 8.34 7.99 2.10
N GLY A 105 9.09 7.34 1.20
CA GLY A 105 10.31 7.92 0.63
C GLY A 105 11.45 8.21 1.62
N GLY A 106 11.41 7.60 2.81
CA GLY A 106 12.38 7.83 3.89
C GLY A 106 12.01 8.96 4.86
N ARG A 107 10.76 9.45 4.79
CA ARG A 107 10.21 10.39 5.76
C ARG A 107 9.37 9.62 6.76
N GLU A 108 9.79 9.65 8.02
CA GLU A 108 9.26 8.79 9.09
C GLU A 108 7.85 9.19 9.56
N SER A 109 7.21 8.25 10.27
CA SER A 109 6.04 8.53 11.09
C SER A 109 6.50 8.81 12.53
N ASN A 110 5.92 9.82 13.17
CA ASN A 110 6.10 10.12 14.59
C ASN A 110 4.85 9.81 15.43
N GLY A 111 3.84 9.17 14.82
CA GLY A 111 2.57 8.83 15.46
C GLY A 111 1.56 9.99 15.53
N ILE A 112 1.92 11.18 15.08
CA ILE A 112 1.03 12.36 15.02
C ILE A 112 0.88 12.85 13.58
N ASN A 113 1.97 12.82 12.79
CA ASN A 113 2.01 13.37 11.45
C ASN A 113 1.24 12.54 10.40
N CYS A 114 1.48 11.24 10.36
CA CYS A 114 0.91 10.31 9.37
C CYS A 114 1.21 8.85 9.73
N PHE A 115 0.62 7.91 9.00
CA PHE A 115 1.15 6.54 8.82
C PHE A 115 0.80 6.04 7.42
N SER A 116 1.53 5.02 6.95
CA SER A 116 1.15 4.28 5.74
C SER A 116 1.28 2.79 5.96
N THR A 117 0.34 2.02 5.41
CA THR A 117 0.39 0.56 5.36
C THR A 117 0.20 0.14 3.92
N ARG A 118 1.31 -0.22 3.28
CA ARG A 118 1.35 -0.72 1.90
C ARG A 118 1.71 -2.18 1.89
N LEU A 119 1.69 -2.78 0.71
CA LEU A 119 2.37 -4.05 0.48
C LEU A 119 3.66 -3.82 -0.31
N MET A 120 4.58 -4.77 -0.22
CA MET A 120 5.69 -4.89 -1.16
C MET A 120 5.76 -6.31 -1.69
N TRP A 121 6.17 -6.44 -2.96
CA TRP A 121 6.81 -7.68 -3.41
C TRP A 121 8.31 -7.58 -3.17
N ARG A 122 8.96 -8.74 -3.09
CA ARG A 122 10.39 -8.96 -2.94
C ARG A 122 10.84 -9.97 -4.00
N ALA A 123 12.13 -10.30 -3.97
CA ALA A 123 12.70 -11.34 -4.81
C ALA A 123 11.86 -12.63 -4.76
N ASN A 124 11.75 -13.30 -5.90
CA ASN A 124 11.00 -14.56 -6.07
C ASN A 124 9.51 -14.47 -5.70
N GLY A 125 8.91 -13.26 -5.73
CA GLY A 125 7.49 -13.06 -5.45
C GLY A 125 7.12 -13.13 -3.97
N VAL A 126 8.11 -13.17 -3.06
CA VAL A 126 7.85 -13.05 -1.62
C VAL A 126 7.18 -11.71 -1.35
N GLY A 127 6.14 -11.69 -0.54
CA GLY A 127 5.41 -10.49 -0.17
C GLY A 127 5.66 -10.09 1.28
N GLU A 128 5.37 -8.84 1.58
CA GLU A 128 5.35 -8.30 2.94
C GLU A 128 4.31 -7.18 3.05
N VAL A 129 3.81 -6.97 4.26
CA VAL A 129 3.24 -5.68 4.66
C VAL A 129 4.40 -4.72 4.91
N TYR A 130 4.29 -3.48 4.42
CA TYR A 130 5.34 -2.48 4.46
C TYR A 130 4.82 -1.17 5.03
N ASP A 131 5.16 -0.91 6.29
CA ASP A 131 4.53 0.12 7.09
C ASP A 131 5.49 1.24 7.49
N TYR A 132 5.02 2.47 7.40
CA TYR A 132 5.62 3.61 8.10
C TYR A 132 4.84 3.84 9.39
N LEU A 133 5.40 3.38 10.50
CA LEU A 133 4.85 3.48 11.85
C LEU A 133 5.78 4.33 12.73
N PRO A 134 5.28 4.95 13.80
CA PRO A 134 6.16 5.42 14.87
C PRO A 134 7.01 4.28 15.41
N ARG A 135 8.10 4.61 16.09
CA ARG A 135 8.95 3.62 16.77
C ARG A 135 8.09 2.68 17.62
N GLN A 136 8.21 1.38 17.40
CA GLN A 136 7.53 0.36 18.20
C GLN A 136 8.40 -0.02 19.42
N GLU A 137 7.76 -0.51 20.48
CA GLU A 137 8.41 -0.85 21.75
C GLU A 137 8.47 -2.37 21.99
N ASN A 138 8.93 -2.80 23.17
CA ASN A 138 8.81 -4.19 23.66
C ASN A 138 9.39 -5.26 22.74
N GLY A 139 10.57 -5.00 22.17
CA GLY A 139 11.26 -5.99 21.33
C GLY A 139 10.56 -6.29 20.01
N PHE A 140 9.66 -5.41 19.54
CA PHE A 140 8.94 -5.57 18.29
C PHE A 140 9.84 -5.93 17.10
N CYS A 141 10.99 -5.26 16.96
CA CYS A 141 11.94 -5.52 15.89
C CYS A 141 12.71 -6.85 16.03
N SER A 142 12.53 -7.58 17.13
CA SER A 142 13.10 -8.91 17.36
C SER A 142 12.10 -10.03 17.10
N GLN A 143 10.84 -9.70 16.76
CA GLN A 143 9.84 -10.69 16.38
C GLN A 143 10.20 -11.35 15.04
N GLU A 144 9.77 -12.60 14.87
CA GLU A 144 9.96 -13.33 13.62
C GLU A 144 9.25 -12.61 12.46
N HIS A 145 9.88 -12.62 11.28
CA HIS A 145 9.37 -11.95 10.07
C HIS A 145 9.12 -10.44 10.18
N VAL A 146 9.64 -9.77 11.23
CA VAL A 146 9.67 -8.32 11.36
C VAL A 146 11.07 -7.79 11.06
N VAL A 147 11.18 -6.85 10.14
CA VAL A 147 12.43 -6.16 9.81
C VAL A 147 12.23 -4.66 9.92
N CYS A 148 12.68 -4.11 11.04
CA CYS A 148 12.73 -2.66 11.24
C CYS A 148 13.87 -2.03 10.44
N ASN A 149 13.68 -0.79 10.04
CA ASN A 149 14.70 0.03 9.40
C ASN A 149 14.64 1.43 10.01
N GLU A 150 15.80 2.04 10.26
CA GLU A 150 15.85 3.39 10.86
C GLU A 150 15.51 4.49 9.86
N ALA A 151 15.74 4.29 8.56
CA ALA A 151 15.54 5.30 7.53
C ALA A 151 14.28 5.08 6.68
N TYR A 152 13.69 3.88 6.71
CA TYR A 152 12.61 3.46 5.83
C TYR A 152 11.51 2.69 6.57
N GLY A 153 10.46 2.30 5.87
CA GLY A 153 9.36 1.52 6.45
C GLY A 153 9.82 0.17 7.02
N THR A 154 9.03 -0.33 7.96
CA THR A 154 9.18 -1.64 8.58
C THR A 154 8.55 -2.71 7.70
N SER A 155 9.27 -3.81 7.48
CA SER A 155 8.71 -5.00 6.81
C SER A 155 8.06 -5.92 7.84
N LEU A 156 6.82 -6.31 7.58
CA LEU A 156 5.99 -7.13 8.46
C LEU A 156 5.52 -8.37 7.70
N GLY A 157 5.72 -9.56 8.28
CA GLY A 157 5.21 -10.81 7.69
C GLY A 157 5.85 -11.17 6.35
N ARG A 158 7.15 -10.86 6.16
CA ARG A 158 7.86 -11.22 4.93
C ARG A 158 8.05 -12.73 4.84
N ASP A 159 7.07 -13.42 4.25
CA ASP A 159 7.12 -14.88 4.09
C ASP A 159 6.14 -15.46 3.05
N PHE A 160 4.99 -14.82 2.84
CA PHE A 160 4.01 -15.29 1.85
C PHE A 160 4.48 -15.03 0.40
N LYS A 161 3.85 -15.67 -0.59
CA LYS A 161 4.24 -15.53 -1.99
C LYS A 161 3.08 -15.16 -2.90
N PHE A 162 3.30 -14.16 -3.74
CA PHE A 162 2.44 -13.87 -4.88
C PHE A 162 2.66 -14.92 -5.99
N GLY A 163 1.56 -15.44 -6.53
CA GLY A 163 1.57 -16.28 -7.72
C GLY A 163 1.68 -15.46 -9.00
N ARG A 164 1.98 -16.15 -10.11
CA ARG A 164 1.73 -15.61 -11.46
C ARG A 164 0.23 -15.56 -11.73
N GLY A 165 -0.19 -14.67 -12.60
CA GLY A 165 -1.61 -14.41 -12.84
C GLY A 165 -2.22 -13.58 -11.71
N TRP A 166 -3.52 -13.77 -11.49
CA TRP A 166 -4.30 -12.99 -10.53
C TRP A 166 -4.11 -13.47 -9.09
N ASN A 167 -3.93 -12.52 -8.18
CA ASN A 167 -3.88 -12.71 -6.74
C ASN A 167 -4.87 -11.77 -6.09
N GLN A 168 -5.79 -12.28 -5.28
CA GLN A 168 -6.72 -11.46 -4.52
C GLN A 168 -6.06 -11.02 -3.22
N VAL A 169 -5.98 -9.71 -3.00
CA VAL A 169 -5.44 -9.09 -1.80
C VAL A 169 -6.58 -8.51 -0.98
N GLN A 170 -6.57 -8.74 0.34
CA GLN A 170 -7.40 -8.01 1.29
C GLN A 170 -6.51 -7.59 2.47
N LEU A 171 -6.35 -6.29 2.66
CA LEU A 171 -5.54 -5.66 3.70
C LEU A 171 -6.48 -4.96 4.68
N PHE A 172 -6.63 -5.54 5.87
CA PHE A 172 -7.33 -4.93 6.99
C PHE A 172 -6.36 -4.14 7.84
N VAL A 173 -6.73 -2.90 8.17
CA VAL A 173 -6.00 -2.04 9.10
C VAL A 173 -6.97 -1.48 10.12
N GLN A 174 -6.61 -1.59 11.40
CA GLN A 174 -7.25 -0.90 12.51
C GLN A 174 -6.18 -0.13 13.27
N VAL A 175 -6.39 1.19 13.42
CA VAL A 175 -5.51 2.01 14.26
C VAL A 175 -5.71 1.68 15.73
N ASN A 176 -4.66 1.86 16.52
CA ASN A 176 -4.73 1.75 17.97
C ASN A 176 -5.51 2.90 18.60
N ASP A 177 -5.95 2.72 19.84
CA ASP A 177 -6.32 3.83 20.72
C ASP A 177 -5.05 4.61 21.10
N PRO A 178 -5.12 5.94 21.30
CA PRO A 178 -3.96 6.73 21.74
C PRO A 178 -3.30 6.11 22.97
N ASP A 179 -1.96 6.09 22.97
CA ASP A 179 -1.11 5.51 24.02
C ASP A 179 -1.26 3.98 24.25
N GLN A 180 -2.03 3.28 23.41
CA GLN A 180 -2.17 1.83 23.42
C GLN A 180 -1.46 1.18 22.24
N ASN A 181 -1.05 -0.09 22.41
CA ASN A 181 -0.48 -0.92 21.34
C ASN A 181 -1.52 -1.99 20.94
N ASN A 182 -2.71 -1.58 20.52
CA ASN A 182 -3.83 -2.46 20.15
C ASN A 182 -4.28 -2.28 18.68
N GLY A 183 -3.41 -1.73 17.84
CA GLY A 183 -3.61 -1.61 16.41
C GLY A 183 -3.42 -2.95 15.72
N ILE A 184 -4.21 -3.18 14.67
CA ILE A 184 -4.27 -4.47 13.98
C ILE A 184 -3.95 -4.27 12.51
N VAL A 185 -3.13 -5.16 11.97
CA VAL A 185 -3.04 -5.42 10.54
C VAL A 185 -3.31 -6.90 10.29
N GLU A 186 -4.17 -7.18 9.31
CA GLU A 186 -4.36 -8.52 8.79
C GLU A 186 -4.25 -8.48 7.27
N LEU A 187 -3.52 -9.43 6.71
CA LEU A 187 -3.38 -9.57 5.26
C LEU A 187 -3.90 -10.95 4.85
N TYR A 188 -4.84 -10.92 3.92
CA TYR A 188 -5.35 -12.11 3.26
C TYR A 188 -4.88 -12.12 1.80
N LEU A 189 -4.35 -13.26 1.38
CA LEU A 189 -4.00 -13.54 -0.01
C LEU A 189 -4.83 -14.74 -0.49
N ASN A 190 -5.59 -14.56 -1.57
CA ASN A 190 -6.48 -15.60 -2.12
C ASN A 190 -7.40 -16.21 -1.03
N ASN A 191 -8.03 -15.34 -0.24
CA ASN A 191 -8.90 -15.70 0.90
C ASN A 191 -8.23 -16.48 2.04
N THR A 192 -6.89 -16.56 2.07
CA THR A 192 -6.13 -17.17 3.17
C THR A 192 -5.46 -16.08 3.99
N LEU A 193 -5.63 -16.09 5.32
CA LEU A 193 -4.89 -15.20 6.22
C LEU A 193 -3.40 -15.58 6.17
N VAL A 194 -2.55 -14.69 5.66
CA VAL A 194 -1.11 -14.92 5.49
C VAL A 194 -0.26 -14.14 6.49
N TYR A 195 -0.80 -13.08 7.09
CA TYR A 195 -0.13 -12.34 8.14
C TYR A 195 -1.13 -11.65 9.07
N LYS A 196 -0.79 -11.59 10.36
CA LYS A 196 -1.53 -10.84 11.37
C LYS A 196 -0.57 -10.27 12.41
N SER A 197 -0.82 -9.04 12.81
CA SER A 197 -0.30 -8.45 14.05
C SER A 197 -1.42 -7.63 14.69
N ASP A 198 -1.57 -7.72 16.01
CA ASP A 198 -2.60 -7.03 16.79
C ASP A 198 -2.03 -6.18 17.94
N THR A 199 -0.72 -5.91 17.88
CA THR A 199 0.01 -5.16 18.89
C THR A 199 0.66 -3.89 18.34
N LEU A 200 0.16 -3.34 17.23
CA LEU A 200 0.79 -2.21 16.54
C LEU A 200 0.38 -0.86 17.14
N ARG A 201 1.33 0.08 17.16
CA ARG A 201 1.08 1.50 17.40
C ARG A 201 1.14 2.26 16.08
N TYR A 202 0.00 2.65 15.55
CA TYR A 202 -0.16 3.52 14.37
C TYR A 202 -0.11 5.01 14.73
N ARG A 203 -0.64 5.39 15.91
CA ARG A 203 -0.86 6.78 16.30
C ARG A 203 -0.69 7.03 17.81
N ASN A 204 -0.41 8.27 18.17
CA ASN A 204 -0.36 8.79 19.55
C ASN A 204 -1.43 9.88 19.79
N THR A 205 -2.33 10.08 18.83
CA THR A 205 -3.39 11.10 18.86
C THR A 205 -4.67 10.48 18.31
N ASP A 206 -5.81 10.99 18.75
CA ASP A 206 -7.12 10.67 18.19
C ASP A 206 -7.35 11.34 16.82
N ASP A 207 -6.60 12.39 16.47
CA ASP A 207 -6.71 13.15 15.21
C ASP A 207 -6.15 12.44 13.97
N LEU A 208 -5.69 11.19 14.11
CA LEU A 208 -5.09 10.43 13.03
C LEU A 208 -5.83 9.12 12.75
N GLY A 209 -6.38 8.95 11.54
CA GLY A 209 -7.04 7.73 11.11
C GLY A 209 -6.96 7.51 9.60
N VAL A 210 -7.34 6.32 9.15
CA VAL A 210 -7.29 5.96 7.73
C VAL A 210 -8.18 6.94 6.95
N SER A 211 -7.60 7.65 6.00
CA SER A 211 -8.30 8.70 5.23
C SER A 211 -8.02 8.64 3.72
N TYR A 212 -6.98 7.89 3.32
CA TYR A 212 -6.60 7.78 1.92
C TYR A 212 -6.46 6.34 1.47
N PHE A 213 -6.84 6.10 0.21
CA PHE A 213 -6.26 5.03 -0.58
C PHE A 213 -4.98 5.55 -1.24
N MET A 214 -3.87 4.86 -0.98
CA MET A 214 -2.56 5.15 -1.53
C MET A 214 -2.24 4.13 -2.61
N PHE A 215 -2.50 4.48 -3.87
CA PHE A 215 -2.07 3.66 -5.00
C PHE A 215 -0.60 3.95 -5.26
N SER A 216 0.27 3.02 -4.91
CA SER A 216 1.72 3.18 -5.07
C SER A 216 2.31 1.88 -5.61
N SER A 217 2.62 1.85 -6.91
CA SER A 217 3.19 0.67 -7.55
C SER A 217 4.39 1.02 -8.40
N PHE A 218 5.58 0.54 -8.01
CA PHE A 218 6.86 0.74 -8.70
C PHE A 218 7.91 -0.25 -8.18
N PHE A 219 8.83 -0.70 -9.03
CA PHE A 219 10.05 -1.39 -8.59
C PHE A 219 10.84 -0.49 -7.67
N GLY A 220 11.40 -0.95 -6.55
CA GLY A 220 12.24 -0.02 -5.82
C GLY A 220 12.67 -0.37 -4.42
N GLY A 221 13.11 0.71 -3.78
CA GLY A 221 14.45 0.80 -3.19
C GLY A 221 15.13 1.99 -3.89
N SER A 222 16.17 2.55 -3.31
CA SER A 222 16.82 3.78 -3.80
C SER A 222 18.05 3.51 -4.69
N GLU A 223 18.33 2.25 -4.98
CA GLU A 223 19.56 1.83 -5.68
C GLU A 223 19.29 1.14 -7.03
N PRO A 224 20.22 1.22 -8.00
CA PRO A 224 20.06 0.62 -9.33
C PRO A 224 19.78 -0.88 -9.34
N ARG A 225 20.17 -1.63 -8.31
CA ARG A 225 19.89 -3.07 -8.19
C ARG A 225 18.40 -3.42 -8.14
N PHE A 226 17.52 -2.44 -7.86
CA PHE A 226 16.07 -2.62 -7.91
C PHE A 226 15.47 -2.44 -9.32
N ALA A 227 16.26 -2.00 -10.30
CA ALA A 227 15.77 -1.71 -11.63
C ALA A 227 15.29 -2.95 -12.37
N THR A 228 14.11 -2.87 -13.00
CA THR A 228 13.65 -3.95 -13.89
C THR A 228 14.56 -4.08 -15.12
N PRO A 229 15.04 -5.29 -15.48
CA PRO A 229 15.92 -5.48 -16.64
C PRO A 229 15.16 -5.49 -17.97
N VAL A 230 13.82 -5.37 -17.95
CA VAL A 230 12.93 -5.40 -19.13
C VAL A 230 11.79 -4.41 -18.96
N ASN A 231 11.15 -4.05 -20.08
CA ASN A 231 9.83 -3.42 -20.01
C ASN A 231 8.85 -4.46 -19.47
N THR A 232 8.10 -4.14 -18.42
CA THR A 232 7.12 -5.05 -17.85
C THR A 232 5.94 -4.27 -17.26
N GLN A 233 4.96 -4.98 -16.72
CA GLN A 233 3.72 -4.39 -16.23
C GLN A 233 3.09 -5.27 -15.16
N THR A 234 2.16 -4.67 -14.40
CA THR A 234 1.22 -5.38 -13.52
C THR A 234 -0.18 -4.90 -13.81
N TYR A 235 -1.17 -5.72 -13.47
CA TYR A 235 -2.58 -5.41 -13.70
C TYR A 235 -3.34 -5.33 -12.38
N PHE A 236 -4.35 -4.47 -12.32
CA PHE A 236 -5.18 -4.27 -11.13
C PHE A 236 -6.66 -4.24 -11.52
N ARG A 237 -7.51 -4.85 -10.70
CA ARG A 237 -8.97 -4.80 -10.81
C ARG A 237 -9.64 -4.98 -9.45
N ASN A 238 -10.96 -4.84 -9.40
CA ASN A 238 -11.77 -5.08 -8.19
C ASN A 238 -11.30 -4.30 -6.95
N ILE A 239 -10.80 -3.07 -7.17
CA ILE A 239 -10.32 -2.21 -6.08
C ILE A 239 -11.52 -1.72 -5.27
N GLN A 240 -11.51 -1.98 -3.97
CA GLN A 240 -12.54 -1.55 -3.03
C GLN A 240 -11.88 -1.10 -1.73
N LEU A 241 -12.37 0.00 -1.18
CA LEU A 241 -12.02 0.45 0.17
C LEU A 241 -13.30 0.49 0.99
N SER A 242 -13.39 -0.39 1.99
CA SER A 242 -14.46 -0.37 2.98
C SER A 242 -13.93 0.22 4.28
N VAL A 243 -14.75 1.00 4.97
CA VAL A 243 -14.36 1.70 6.21
C VAL A 243 -15.32 1.40 7.34
N GLY A 244 -14.79 1.39 8.56
CA GLY A 244 -15.54 1.13 9.79
C GLY A 244 -16.00 2.41 10.49
N GLU A 245 -15.84 2.43 11.81
CA GLU A 245 -16.16 3.58 12.66
C GLU A 245 -15.38 4.83 12.24
N GLU A 246 -16.10 5.92 11.97
CA GLU A 246 -15.53 7.23 11.73
C GLU A 246 -15.02 7.84 13.03
N ILE A 247 -13.83 8.42 12.99
CA ILE A 247 -13.32 9.25 14.07
C ILE A 247 -13.93 10.63 13.89
N LYS A 248 -14.73 11.06 14.86
CA LYS A 248 -15.32 12.40 14.89
C LYS A 248 -14.48 13.28 15.78
N HIS A 249 -14.19 14.50 15.35
CA HIS A 249 -13.74 15.52 16.29
C HIS A 249 -14.94 15.89 17.18
N GLU A 250 -14.82 15.65 18.48
CA GLU A 250 -15.67 16.35 19.43
C GLU A 250 -15.19 17.80 19.43
N HIS A 251 -15.94 18.68 18.76
CA HIS A 251 -15.73 20.11 18.88
C HIS A 251 -16.02 20.49 20.34
N TRP A 252 -14.98 20.75 21.12
CA TRP A 252 -15.06 21.41 22.41
C TRP A 252 -15.11 22.93 22.21
#